data_AF-Q83G61-F1
#
_entry.id   AF-Q83G61-F1
#
_cell.length_a   1.000
_cell.length_b   1.000
_cell.length_c   1.000
_cell.angle_alpha   90.00
_cell.angle_beta   90.00
_cell.angle_gamma   90.00
#
_symmetry.space_group_name_H-M   'P 1'
#
loop_
_entity.id
_entity.type
_entity.pdbx_description
1 polymer ?
#
loop_
_entity_poly.entity_id
_entity_poly.type
_entity_poly.pdbx_seq_one_letter_code
_entity_poly.pdbx_strand_id
1 'polypeptide(L)'
;MSSPVPSELPCTPRHSRKYSLLLTCALILSGLLGVAFFALVLFPWTPFARALSMRSFIAQALAFPHIFGACVVAVSVLVLFFARRLSSLWIAASTQGVWALSGVLLIIFPSTITAEPSPIQKQSIAGITLNIVAFNTQNSFTHADMTTLISAFDPDIVVLPETTKSDATRAAGGTAFANSVYGYGDLYSNGIALTTIMVHPRLGGVTPITEVPEVTFGTVGLKINSRHQFRIFGVHTYPPVPNVFNSWEWDLDRVISFGENNREGPLILAGDFNATLRHGPLANRQRLVDTARRCSRAPAGTWPSNLPFWLRTPIDHVFVTPEFEVLKCSTMMVGTSDHLAYAATVRLSE
;
A
#
# COMPACT_ATOMS: atom_id res chain seq x y z
N MET A 1 10.99 -76.37 44.66
CA MET A 1 10.95 -76.05 43.22
C MET A 1 9.95 -74.92 43.04
N SER A 2 10.45 -73.69 42.93
CA SER A 2 9.65 -72.49 42.66
C SER A 2 10.36 -71.72 41.54
N SER A 3 9.83 -71.84 40.32
CA SER A 3 10.32 -71.13 39.15
C SER A 3 9.92 -69.64 39.24
N PRO A 4 10.81 -68.69 38.89
CA PRO A 4 10.42 -67.29 38.80
C PRO A 4 9.71 -67.03 37.46
N VAL A 5 8.61 -66.28 37.53
CA VAL A 5 7.86 -65.76 36.38
C VAL A 5 8.71 -64.66 35.70
N PRO A 6 8.83 -64.63 34.37
CA PRO A 6 9.59 -63.57 33.69
C PRO A 6 8.82 -62.25 33.73
N SER A 7 9.52 -61.17 34.07
CA SER A 7 9.01 -59.80 34.02
C SER A 7 8.72 -59.41 32.56
N GLU A 8 7.45 -59.12 32.26
CA GLU A 8 7.07 -58.48 31.00
C GLU A 8 7.69 -57.08 30.90
N LEU A 9 8.50 -56.86 29.86
CA LEU A 9 8.98 -55.54 29.48
C LEU A 9 7.79 -54.69 29.01
N PRO A 10 7.64 -53.43 29.48
CA PRO A 10 6.56 -52.58 28.99
C PRO A 10 6.78 -52.27 27.50
N CYS A 11 5.94 -52.86 26.65
CA CYS A 11 5.78 -52.49 25.25
C CYS A 11 5.46 -50.99 25.15
N THR A 12 6.46 -50.16 24.86
CA THR A 12 6.20 -48.77 24.47
C THR A 12 5.35 -48.78 23.20
N PRO A 13 4.19 -48.13 23.16
CA PRO A 13 3.26 -48.28 22.06
C PRO A 13 3.86 -47.67 20.79
N ARG A 14 4.01 -48.51 19.75
CA ARG A 14 4.48 -48.18 18.39
C ARG A 14 3.76 -46.96 17.79
N HIS A 15 2.55 -46.66 18.28
CA HIS A 15 1.76 -45.48 17.94
C HIS A 15 2.42 -44.16 18.36
N SER A 16 3.03 -44.07 19.54
CA SER A 16 3.64 -42.83 20.06
C SER A 16 4.81 -42.31 19.19
N ARG A 17 5.63 -43.23 18.66
CA ARG A 17 6.75 -42.90 17.75
C ARG A 17 6.27 -42.33 16.41
N LYS A 18 5.17 -42.88 15.84
CA LYS A 18 4.62 -42.39 14.56
C LYS A 18 4.07 -40.96 14.70
N TYR A 19 3.34 -40.67 15.78
CA TYR A 19 2.84 -39.32 16.05
C TYR A 19 3.99 -38.33 16.30
N SER A 20 5.03 -38.73 17.04
CA SER A 20 6.23 -37.90 17.25
C SER A 20 6.96 -37.58 15.95
N LEU A 21 7.05 -38.53 15.01
CA LEU A 21 7.68 -38.33 13.71
C LEU A 21 6.85 -37.38 12.83
N LEU A 22 5.54 -37.62 12.71
CA LEU A 22 4.63 -36.76 11.93
C LEU A 22 4.66 -35.30 12.43
N LEU A 23 4.64 -35.11 13.75
CA LEU A 23 4.70 -33.80 14.37
C LEU A 23 6.03 -33.10 14.10
N THR A 24 7.14 -33.84 14.14
CA THR A 24 8.47 -33.31 13.80
C THR A 24 8.52 -32.89 12.33
N CYS A 25 8.01 -33.71 11.41
CA CYS A 25 7.91 -33.36 10.00
C CYS A 25 7.03 -32.11 9.78
N ALA A 26 5.91 -31.98 10.50
CA ALA A 26 5.05 -30.81 10.42
C ALA A 26 5.76 -29.53 10.91
N LEU A 27 6.54 -29.62 11.99
CA LEU A 27 7.36 -28.51 12.48
C LEU A 27 8.45 -28.10 11.47
N ILE A 28 9.11 -29.07 10.84
CA ILE A 28 10.12 -28.81 9.81
C ILE A 28 9.48 -28.12 8.60
N LEU A 29 8.33 -28.62 8.13
CA LEU A 29 7.59 -27.99 7.04
C LEU A 29 7.15 -26.56 7.41
N SER A 30 6.65 -26.35 8.64
CA SER A 30 6.35 -25.02 9.17
C SER A 30 7.58 -24.11 9.18
N GLY A 31 8.77 -24.65 9.49
CA GLY A 31 10.03 -23.94 9.40
C GLY A 31 10.37 -23.48 7.99
N LEU A 32 10.25 -24.37 7.00
CA LEU A 32 10.50 -24.04 5.59
C LEU A 32 9.54 -22.95 5.09
N LEU A 33 8.25 -23.07 5.44
CA LEU A 33 7.26 -22.03 5.15
C LEU A 33 7.57 -20.71 5.88
N GLY A 34 8.04 -20.79 7.13
CA GLY A 34 8.47 -19.63 7.91
C GLY A 34 9.65 -18.91 7.29
N VAL A 35 10.64 -19.64 6.73
CA VAL A 35 11.76 -19.03 6.00
C VAL A 35 11.29 -18.34 4.73
N ALA A 36 10.38 -18.95 3.96
CA ALA A 36 9.79 -18.31 2.79
C ALA A 36 9.02 -17.04 3.14
N PHE A 37 8.25 -17.07 4.23
CA PHE A 37 7.53 -15.91 4.75
C PHE A 37 8.46 -14.81 5.27
N PHE A 38 9.52 -15.19 5.99
CA PHE A 38 10.54 -14.26 6.45
C PHE A 38 11.24 -13.57 5.27
N ALA A 39 11.52 -14.31 4.19
CA ALA A 39 12.07 -13.75 2.97
C ALA A 39 11.10 -12.77 2.28
N LEU A 40 9.79 -13.05 2.28
CA LEU A 40 8.76 -12.12 1.81
C LEU A 40 8.78 -10.80 2.60
N VAL A 41 8.98 -10.85 3.91
CA VAL A 41 8.97 -9.66 4.79
C VAL A 41 10.27 -8.85 4.66
N LEU A 42 11.43 -9.51 4.62
CA LEU A 42 12.75 -8.86 4.62
C LEU A 42 13.28 -8.49 3.24
N PHE A 43 12.94 -9.26 2.21
CA PHE A 43 13.44 -9.09 0.85
C PHE A 43 12.29 -8.87 -0.13
N PRO A 44 11.42 -7.87 0.11
CA PRO A 44 10.18 -7.68 -0.66
C PRO A 44 10.45 -7.32 -2.13
N TRP A 45 11.68 -6.92 -2.49
CA TRP A 45 12.11 -6.64 -3.86
C TRP A 45 12.38 -7.89 -4.72
N THR A 46 12.51 -9.07 -4.12
CA THR A 46 12.82 -10.28 -4.87
C THR A 46 11.65 -10.72 -5.76
N PRO A 47 11.89 -11.33 -6.93
CA PRO A 47 10.81 -11.84 -7.79
C PRO A 47 9.86 -12.79 -7.05
N PHE A 48 10.42 -13.61 -6.14
CA PHE A 48 9.64 -14.51 -5.28
C PHE A 48 8.70 -13.74 -4.35
N ALA A 49 9.22 -12.76 -3.59
CA ALA A 49 8.41 -11.98 -2.66
C ALA A 49 7.33 -11.18 -3.39
N ARG A 50 7.67 -10.58 -4.54
CA ARG A 50 6.71 -9.88 -5.40
C ARG A 50 5.57 -10.81 -5.83
N ALA A 51 5.89 -11.96 -6.42
CA ALA A 51 4.89 -12.92 -6.87
C ALA A 51 4.03 -13.46 -5.71
N LEU A 52 4.61 -13.63 -4.52
CA LEU A 52 3.90 -14.14 -3.36
C LEU A 52 2.99 -13.07 -2.71
N SER A 53 3.45 -11.82 -2.65
CA SER A 53 2.67 -10.67 -2.13
C SER A 53 1.42 -10.37 -2.96
N MET A 54 1.41 -10.83 -4.22
CA MET A 54 0.31 -10.73 -5.17
C MET A 54 -0.50 -12.04 -5.21
N ARG A 55 -0.57 -12.81 -4.12
CA ARG A 55 -1.54 -13.91 -4.01
C ARG A 55 -2.69 -13.45 -3.15
N SER A 56 -3.93 -13.72 -3.55
CA SER A 56 -5.16 -13.21 -2.91
C SER A 56 -5.10 -13.17 -1.38
N PHE A 57 -4.91 -14.31 -0.72
CA PHE A 57 -4.85 -14.36 0.75
C PHE A 57 -3.66 -13.59 1.34
N ILE A 58 -2.53 -13.55 0.64
CA ILE A 58 -1.30 -12.91 1.13
C ILE A 58 -1.39 -11.40 0.96
N ALA A 59 -1.90 -10.91 -0.18
CA ALA A 59 -2.18 -9.49 -0.41
C ALA A 59 -3.12 -8.95 0.68
N GLN A 60 -4.21 -9.67 0.96
CA GLN A 60 -5.16 -9.28 2.00
C GLN A 60 -4.52 -9.25 3.39
N ALA A 61 -3.65 -10.22 3.70
CA ALA A 61 -2.92 -10.25 4.98
C ALA A 61 -1.88 -9.11 5.09
N LEU A 62 -1.15 -8.82 4.00
CA LEU A 62 -0.14 -7.76 3.95
C LEU A 62 -0.74 -6.36 3.92
N ALA A 63 -2.01 -6.21 3.53
CA ALA A 63 -2.74 -4.95 3.64
C ALA A 63 -2.90 -4.50 5.10
N PHE A 64 -2.93 -5.43 6.07
CA PHE A 64 -3.09 -5.16 7.50
C PHE A 64 -1.89 -5.68 8.32
N PRO A 65 -0.69 -5.10 8.15
CA PRO A 65 0.56 -5.66 8.68
C PRO A 65 0.58 -5.73 10.21
N HIS A 66 -0.03 -4.78 10.92
CA HIS A 66 -0.09 -4.81 12.39
C HIS A 66 -0.94 -5.97 12.90
N ILE A 67 -2.16 -6.13 12.39
CA ILE A 67 -3.07 -7.22 12.78
C ILE A 67 -2.43 -8.55 12.43
N PHE A 68 -1.97 -8.68 11.19
CA PHE A 68 -1.43 -9.92 10.69
C PHE A 68 -0.14 -10.30 11.43
N GLY A 69 0.77 -9.35 11.66
CA GLY A 69 1.97 -9.55 12.44
C GLY A 69 1.68 -9.99 13.88
N ALA A 70 0.69 -9.36 14.54
CA ALA A 70 0.27 -9.73 15.89
C ALA A 70 -0.31 -11.15 15.94
N CYS A 71 -1.15 -11.53 14.97
CA CYS A 71 -1.67 -12.88 14.83
C CYS A 71 -0.55 -13.91 14.63
N VAL A 72 0.44 -13.62 13.78
CA VAL A 72 1.59 -14.51 13.56
C VAL A 72 2.37 -14.71 14.87
N VAL A 73 2.66 -13.64 15.60
CA VAL A 73 3.36 -13.73 16.91
C VAL A 73 2.53 -14.55 17.92
N ALA A 74 1.24 -14.28 18.04
CA ALA A 74 0.36 -14.99 18.97
C ALA A 74 0.29 -16.49 18.67
N VAL A 75 0.15 -16.86 17.39
CA VAL A 75 0.15 -18.26 16.95
C VAL A 75 1.51 -18.91 17.26
N SER A 76 2.63 -18.24 16.99
CA SER A 76 3.96 -18.77 17.31
C SER A 76 4.14 -19.04 18.81
N VAL A 77 3.69 -18.12 19.67
CA VAL A 77 3.71 -18.32 21.13
C VAL A 77 2.83 -19.49 21.55
N LEU A 78 1.64 -19.63 20.95
CA LEU A 78 0.72 -20.72 21.25
C LEU A 78 1.31 -22.09 20.85
N VAL A 79 1.91 -22.18 19.65
CA VAL A 79 2.58 -23.40 19.18
C VAL A 79 3.73 -23.77 20.12
N LEU A 80 4.54 -22.81 20.57
CA LEU A 80 5.60 -23.05 21.55
C LEU A 80 5.06 -23.52 22.90
N PHE A 81 3.97 -22.92 23.37
CA PHE A 81 3.34 -23.30 24.63
C PHE A 81 2.87 -24.76 24.62
N PHE A 82 2.31 -25.26 23.51
CA PHE A 82 1.93 -26.67 23.40
C PHE A 82 3.13 -27.58 23.12
N ALA A 83 4.14 -27.10 22.40
CA ALA A 83 5.34 -27.85 22.08
C ALA A 83 6.31 -28.03 23.27
N ARG A 84 6.15 -27.26 24.36
CA ARG A 84 7.05 -27.28 25.54
C ARG A 84 7.23 -28.64 26.21
N ARG A 85 6.31 -29.60 25.99
CA ARG A 85 6.39 -30.96 26.55
C ARG A 85 6.90 -32.00 25.54
N LEU A 86 7.23 -31.58 24.33
CA LEU A 86 7.72 -32.44 23.27
C LEU A 86 9.25 -32.56 23.33
N SER A 87 9.77 -33.73 22.95
CA SER A 87 11.21 -33.93 22.78
C SER A 87 11.81 -33.08 21.65
N SER A 88 10.97 -32.58 20.73
CA SER A 88 11.35 -31.73 19.59
C SER A 88 11.28 -30.22 19.88
N LEU A 89 11.29 -29.82 21.16
CA LEU A 89 11.17 -28.41 21.56
C LEU A 89 12.15 -27.48 20.83
N TRP A 90 13.41 -27.88 20.64
CA TRP A 90 14.40 -27.05 19.94
C TRP A 90 14.03 -26.77 18.47
N ILE A 91 13.42 -27.75 17.79
CA ILE A 91 12.92 -27.59 16.42
C ILE A 91 11.74 -26.62 16.43
N ALA A 92 10.79 -26.80 17.35
CA ALA A 92 9.66 -25.88 17.50
C ALA A 92 10.12 -24.45 17.84
N ALA A 93 11.05 -24.29 18.79
CA ALA A 93 11.64 -23.00 19.18
C ALA A 93 12.27 -22.30 17.98
N SER A 94 13.08 -23.02 17.19
CA SER A 94 13.74 -22.45 16.02
C SER A 94 12.74 -22.01 14.95
N THR A 95 11.77 -22.86 14.61
CA THR A 95 10.81 -22.55 13.54
C THR A 95 9.83 -21.45 13.94
N GLN A 96 9.32 -21.47 15.17
CA GLN A 96 8.44 -20.42 15.67
C GLN A 96 9.18 -19.12 15.95
N GLY A 97 10.49 -19.17 16.24
CA GLY A 97 11.33 -17.97 16.31
C GLY A 97 11.35 -17.19 14.99
N VAL A 98 11.45 -17.88 13.86
CA VAL A 98 11.40 -17.26 12.52
C VAL A 98 10.03 -16.63 12.24
N TRP A 99 8.95 -17.32 12.57
CA TRP A 99 7.59 -16.78 12.44
C TRP A 99 7.36 -15.56 13.32
N ALA A 100 7.67 -15.67 14.62
CA ALA A 100 7.51 -14.56 15.56
C ALA A 100 8.34 -13.35 15.14
N LEU A 101 9.59 -13.53 14.70
CA LEU A 101 10.42 -12.45 14.18
C LEU A 101 9.78 -11.80 12.94
N SER A 102 9.26 -12.60 12.00
CA SER A 102 8.54 -12.08 10.83
C SER A 102 7.32 -11.23 11.23
N GLY A 103 6.54 -11.69 12.21
CA GLY A 103 5.39 -10.95 12.72
C GLY A 103 5.78 -9.64 13.42
N VAL A 104 6.85 -9.65 14.21
CA VAL A 104 7.41 -8.42 14.83
C VAL A 104 7.89 -7.43 13.76
N LEU A 105 8.54 -7.91 12.70
CA LEU A 105 8.99 -7.06 11.60
C LEU A 105 7.83 -6.41 10.85
N LEU A 106 6.71 -7.11 10.67
CA LEU A 106 5.50 -6.51 10.10
C LEU A 106 4.93 -5.39 10.98
N ILE A 107 4.98 -5.55 12.30
CA ILE A 107 4.51 -4.54 13.25
C ILE A 107 5.43 -3.30 13.26
N ILE A 108 6.75 -3.50 13.27
CA ILE A 108 7.73 -2.41 13.36
C ILE A 108 7.88 -1.67 12.02
N PHE A 109 7.76 -2.39 10.90
CA PHE A 109 7.90 -1.85 9.56
C PHE A 109 6.62 -2.06 8.75
N PRO A 110 5.48 -1.44 9.10
CA PRO A 110 4.20 -1.78 8.47
C PRO A 110 4.20 -1.59 6.95
N SER A 111 4.85 -0.53 6.44
CA SER A 111 4.91 -0.28 4.99
C SER A 111 5.91 -1.17 4.25
N THR A 112 7.17 -1.18 4.67
CA THR A 112 8.26 -1.96 4.07
C THR A 112 9.56 -1.70 4.87
N ILE A 113 10.54 -2.61 4.76
CA ILE A 113 11.91 -2.41 5.26
C ILE A 113 12.77 -1.60 4.28
N THR A 114 12.36 -1.49 3.02
CA THR A 114 13.09 -0.74 2.00
C THR A 114 13.10 0.75 2.32
N ALA A 115 14.25 1.38 2.07
CA ALA A 115 14.39 2.83 2.16
C ALA A 115 13.74 3.48 0.93
N GLU A 116 13.18 4.68 1.12
CA GLU A 116 12.70 5.48 -0.01
C GLU A 116 13.87 6.00 -0.85
N PRO A 117 13.67 6.19 -2.17
CA PRO A 117 14.67 6.84 -3.00
C PRO A 117 15.10 8.19 -2.43
N SER A 118 16.40 8.45 -2.47
CA SER A 118 16.94 9.73 -2.03
C SER A 118 16.56 10.82 -3.03
N PRO A 119 16.22 12.04 -2.57
CA PRO A 119 15.95 13.13 -3.48
C PRO A 119 17.24 13.51 -4.21
N ILE A 120 17.12 14.04 -5.43
CA ILE A 120 18.25 14.62 -6.14
C ILE A 120 18.70 15.82 -5.31
N GLN A 121 19.95 15.79 -4.86
CA GLN A 121 20.51 16.75 -3.92
C GLN A 121 20.69 18.12 -4.61
N LYS A 122 19.61 18.91 -4.69
CA LYS A 122 19.68 20.36 -4.96
C LYS A 122 19.33 21.07 -3.66
N GLN A 123 20.32 21.64 -2.98
CA GLN A 123 20.15 22.50 -1.80
C GLN A 123 19.55 23.88 -2.15
N SER A 124 18.67 23.95 -3.15
CA SER A 124 18.03 25.20 -3.54
C SER A 124 16.76 25.38 -2.72
N ILE A 125 16.70 26.45 -1.92
CA ILE A 125 15.45 26.92 -1.30
C ILE A 125 14.53 27.53 -2.36
N ALA A 126 15.07 27.90 -3.54
CA ALA A 126 14.30 28.38 -4.68
C ALA A 126 13.59 27.20 -5.39
N GLY A 127 12.29 27.35 -5.63
CA GLY A 127 11.42 26.36 -6.26
C GLY A 127 9.94 26.69 -6.06
N ILE A 128 9.06 25.82 -6.57
CA ILE A 128 7.62 25.90 -6.31
C ILE A 128 7.23 24.90 -5.22
N THR A 129 6.45 25.35 -4.24
CA THR A 129 5.81 24.46 -3.26
C THR A 129 4.40 24.15 -3.73
N LEU A 130 4.02 22.87 -3.68
CA LEU A 130 2.76 22.34 -4.17
C LEU A 130 2.06 21.57 -3.06
N ASN A 131 0.78 21.86 -2.85
CA ASN A 131 -0.13 21.06 -2.02
C ASN A 131 -0.96 20.13 -2.91
N ILE A 132 -0.77 18.83 -2.75
CA ILE A 132 -1.45 17.80 -3.54
C ILE A 132 -2.37 17.03 -2.61
N VAL A 133 -3.64 16.89 -2.99
CA VAL A 133 -4.62 16.07 -2.27
C VAL A 133 -5.04 14.90 -3.14
N ALA A 134 -5.01 13.69 -2.61
CA ALA A 134 -5.62 12.50 -3.18
C ALA A 134 -6.77 12.04 -2.27
N PHE A 135 -7.95 11.82 -2.83
CA PHE A 135 -9.13 11.44 -2.04
C PHE A 135 -10.11 10.61 -2.88
N ASN A 136 -10.19 9.30 -2.62
CA ASN A 136 -11.27 8.47 -3.14
C ASN A 136 -12.59 8.89 -2.46
N THR A 137 -13.57 9.30 -3.27
CA THR A 137 -14.81 9.90 -2.78
C THR A 137 -15.96 8.91 -2.64
N GLN A 138 -15.75 7.64 -3.00
CA GLN A 138 -16.77 6.60 -2.97
C GLN A 138 -18.05 6.98 -3.75
N ASN A 139 -17.87 7.60 -4.94
CA ASN A 139 -18.96 8.14 -5.79
C ASN A 139 -19.78 9.26 -5.16
N SER A 140 -19.30 9.89 -4.08
CA SER A 140 -19.99 10.97 -3.38
C SER A 140 -19.04 12.12 -3.08
N PHE A 141 -19.07 13.15 -3.92
CA PHE A 141 -18.29 14.37 -3.72
C PHE A 141 -19.17 15.62 -3.83
N THR A 142 -19.27 16.37 -2.73
CA THR A 142 -20.14 17.54 -2.62
C THR A 142 -19.36 18.86 -2.60
N HIS A 143 -20.07 19.97 -2.77
CA HIS A 143 -19.47 21.31 -2.61
C HIS A 143 -18.92 21.55 -1.18
N ALA A 144 -19.58 20.96 -0.17
CA ALA A 144 -19.10 21.03 1.21
C ALA A 144 -17.78 20.29 1.39
N ASP A 145 -17.62 19.11 0.76
CA ASP A 145 -16.37 18.35 0.76
C ASP A 145 -15.25 19.15 0.08
N MET A 146 -15.53 19.75 -1.08
CA MET A 146 -14.55 20.61 -1.77
C MET A 146 -14.13 21.81 -0.91
N THR A 147 -15.09 22.50 -0.29
CA THR A 147 -14.80 23.64 0.59
C THR A 147 -13.97 23.21 1.81
N THR A 148 -14.26 22.02 2.36
CA THR A 148 -13.50 21.42 3.45
C THR A 148 -12.05 21.16 3.04
N LEU A 149 -11.83 20.57 1.86
CA LEU A 149 -10.48 20.33 1.32
C LEU A 149 -9.72 21.64 1.11
N ILE A 150 -10.36 22.66 0.54
CA ILE A 150 -9.75 23.98 0.33
C ILE A 150 -9.34 24.59 1.68
N SER A 151 -10.25 24.61 2.64
CA SER A 151 -10.00 25.22 3.95
C SER A 151 -8.92 24.48 4.75
N ALA A 152 -8.83 23.16 4.62
CA ALA A 152 -7.88 22.35 5.40
C ALA A 152 -6.48 22.33 4.79
N PHE A 153 -6.37 22.34 3.45
CA PHE A 153 -5.12 22.04 2.76
C PHE A 153 -4.63 23.10 1.78
N ASP A 154 -5.45 24.08 1.38
CA ASP A 154 -5.18 25.02 0.27
C ASP A 154 -4.50 24.31 -0.92
N PRO A 155 -5.18 23.31 -1.54
CA PRO A 155 -4.58 22.48 -2.54
C PRO A 155 -4.25 23.26 -3.80
N ASP A 156 -3.16 22.90 -4.45
CA ASP A 156 -2.86 23.28 -5.84
C ASP A 156 -3.43 22.25 -6.82
N ILE A 157 -3.47 20.98 -6.40
CA ILE A 157 -3.98 19.88 -7.21
C ILE A 157 -4.80 18.94 -6.33
N VAL A 158 -5.98 18.53 -6.82
CA VAL A 158 -6.86 17.55 -6.17
C VAL A 158 -7.09 16.39 -7.13
N VAL A 159 -6.75 15.17 -6.71
CA VAL A 159 -6.99 13.94 -7.44
C VAL A 159 -8.10 13.16 -6.75
N LEU A 160 -9.14 12.84 -7.51
CA LEU A 160 -10.39 12.27 -7.03
C LEU A 160 -10.71 10.97 -7.77
N PRO A 161 -10.22 9.81 -7.28
CA PRO A 161 -10.83 8.53 -7.59
C PRO A 161 -12.31 8.51 -7.23
N GLU A 162 -13.11 7.79 -8.03
CA GLU A 162 -14.56 7.68 -7.85
C GLU A 162 -15.29 9.02 -7.90
N THR A 163 -14.87 9.93 -8.77
CA THR A 163 -15.62 11.17 -9.02
C THR A 163 -15.68 11.45 -10.50
N THR A 164 -16.89 11.50 -11.05
CA THR A 164 -17.08 11.88 -12.45
C THR A 164 -16.66 13.34 -12.67
N LYS A 165 -16.27 13.68 -13.90
CA LYS A 165 -15.94 15.07 -14.25
C LYS A 165 -17.10 16.03 -13.94
N SER A 166 -18.35 15.61 -14.18
CA SER A 166 -19.54 16.43 -13.92
C SER A 166 -19.76 16.68 -12.43
N ASP A 167 -19.59 15.67 -11.58
CA ASP A 167 -19.73 15.81 -10.13
C ASP A 167 -18.61 16.67 -9.53
N ALA A 168 -17.37 16.46 -9.95
CA ALA A 168 -16.25 17.32 -9.58
C ALA A 168 -16.49 18.78 -9.99
N THR A 169 -16.97 19.02 -11.21
CA THR A 169 -17.31 20.39 -11.70
C THR A 169 -18.40 21.03 -10.85
N ARG A 170 -19.44 20.26 -10.50
CA ARG A 170 -20.55 20.72 -9.65
C ARG A 170 -20.08 21.06 -8.24
N ALA A 171 -19.29 20.18 -7.64
CA ALA A 171 -18.70 20.38 -6.31
C ALA A 171 -17.75 21.58 -6.27
N ALA A 172 -16.98 21.81 -7.34
CA ALA A 172 -16.07 22.94 -7.46
C ALA A 172 -16.77 24.28 -7.78
N GLY A 173 -18.09 24.29 -8.03
CA GLY A 173 -18.85 25.50 -8.38
C GLY A 173 -18.61 26.63 -7.38
N GLY A 174 -18.30 27.84 -7.88
CA GLY A 174 -17.99 29.00 -7.03
C GLY A 174 -16.56 29.02 -6.44
N THR A 175 -15.74 27.99 -6.68
CA THR A 175 -14.32 27.97 -6.30
C THR A 175 -13.41 28.25 -7.49
N ALA A 176 -12.11 28.46 -7.25
CA ALA A 176 -11.11 28.65 -8.30
C ALA A 176 -10.94 27.41 -9.21
N PHE A 177 -11.37 26.22 -8.77
CA PHE A 177 -11.22 24.96 -9.51
C PHE A 177 -12.31 24.71 -10.56
N ALA A 178 -13.43 25.45 -10.53
CA ALA A 178 -14.63 25.18 -11.33
C ALA A 178 -14.36 25.02 -12.83
N ASN A 179 -13.35 25.74 -13.35
CA ASN A 179 -13.01 25.75 -14.78
C ASN A 179 -11.78 24.90 -15.13
N SER A 180 -11.24 24.14 -14.18
CA SER A 180 -10.00 23.38 -14.36
C SER A 180 -10.15 21.94 -13.84
N VAL A 181 -11.17 21.27 -14.38
CA VAL A 181 -11.53 19.88 -14.07
C VAL A 181 -11.25 18.99 -15.29
N TYR A 182 -10.43 17.96 -15.08
CA TYR A 182 -9.98 17.02 -16.11
C TYR A 182 -10.26 15.60 -15.65
N GLY A 183 -11.09 14.88 -16.39
CA GLY A 183 -11.49 13.54 -16.01
C GLY A 183 -12.45 12.95 -17.01
N TYR A 184 -12.87 11.73 -16.73
CA TYR A 184 -13.85 11.02 -17.54
C TYR A 184 -15.27 11.43 -17.14
N GLY A 185 -16.18 11.43 -18.12
CA GLY A 185 -17.61 11.58 -17.86
C GLY A 185 -18.30 10.26 -17.51
N ASP A 186 -17.63 9.15 -17.75
CA ASP A 186 -18.22 7.81 -17.72
C ASP A 186 -18.06 7.13 -16.36
N LEU A 187 -18.98 6.20 -16.10
CA LEU A 187 -18.86 5.20 -15.05
C LEU A 187 -18.27 3.92 -15.65
N TYR A 188 -17.50 3.18 -14.86
CA TYR A 188 -17.17 1.80 -15.17
C TYR A 188 -18.44 0.94 -15.13
N SER A 189 -18.39 -0.26 -15.75
CA SER A 189 -19.56 -1.13 -15.95
C SER A 189 -20.31 -1.53 -14.68
N ASN A 190 -19.68 -1.43 -13.51
CA ASN A 190 -20.27 -1.72 -12.21
C ASN A 190 -20.73 -0.46 -11.45
N GLY A 191 -20.76 0.70 -12.10
CA GLY A 191 -21.24 1.97 -11.51
C GLY A 191 -20.16 2.79 -10.79
N ILE A 192 -18.91 2.34 -10.75
CA ILE A 192 -17.79 3.07 -10.15
C ILE A 192 -17.39 4.22 -11.08
N ALA A 193 -17.37 5.45 -10.58
CA ALA A 193 -16.86 6.59 -11.33
C ALA A 193 -15.34 6.49 -11.53
N LEU A 194 -14.88 6.90 -12.71
CA LEU A 194 -13.45 6.92 -13.01
C LEU A 194 -12.76 8.11 -12.34
N THR A 195 -11.43 8.16 -12.46
CA THR A 195 -10.61 9.21 -11.83
C THR A 195 -10.78 10.59 -12.46
N THR A 196 -10.77 11.64 -11.64
CA THR A 196 -10.73 13.05 -12.04
C THR A 196 -9.57 13.80 -11.35
N ILE A 197 -8.99 14.79 -12.01
CA ILE A 197 -8.05 15.77 -11.44
C ILE A 197 -8.62 17.17 -11.56
N MET A 198 -8.50 17.96 -10.50
CA MET A 198 -8.73 19.41 -10.52
C MET A 198 -7.42 20.15 -10.24
N VAL A 199 -7.17 21.23 -10.97
CA VAL A 199 -5.93 22.01 -10.86
C VAL A 199 -6.27 23.46 -10.51
N HIS A 200 -5.59 24.04 -9.52
CA HIS A 200 -5.78 25.44 -9.20
C HIS A 200 -5.18 26.30 -10.33
N PRO A 201 -5.86 27.35 -10.81
CA PRO A 201 -5.34 28.21 -11.89
C PRO A 201 -4.03 28.95 -11.55
N ARG A 202 -3.55 28.87 -10.30
CA ARG A 202 -2.29 29.48 -9.87
C ARG A 202 -1.07 28.74 -10.41
N LEU A 203 -1.26 27.50 -10.85
CA LEU A 203 -0.24 26.70 -11.52
C LEU A 203 -0.07 27.05 -13.01
N GLY A 204 -0.89 27.94 -13.56
CA GLY A 204 -0.77 28.40 -14.95
C GLY A 204 -1.30 27.39 -15.97
N GLY A 205 -0.60 27.25 -17.09
CA GLY A 205 -1.07 26.46 -18.23
C GLY A 205 -1.13 24.96 -17.93
N VAL A 206 -2.22 24.30 -18.32
CA VAL A 206 -2.40 22.85 -18.18
C VAL A 206 -2.69 22.25 -19.55
N THR A 207 -2.02 21.16 -19.90
CA THR A 207 -2.28 20.41 -21.13
C THR A 207 -2.54 18.95 -20.81
N PRO A 208 -3.68 18.37 -21.27
CA PRO A 208 -3.93 16.93 -21.15
C PRO A 208 -2.87 16.10 -21.88
N ILE A 209 -2.52 14.97 -21.29
CA ILE A 209 -1.64 13.95 -21.87
C ILE A 209 -2.54 12.82 -22.37
N THR A 210 -2.40 12.44 -23.64
CA THR A 210 -3.20 11.36 -24.25
C THR A 210 -2.62 9.99 -23.96
N GLU A 211 -1.29 9.87 -23.94
CA GLU A 211 -0.59 8.62 -23.64
C GLU A 211 -0.42 8.47 -22.12
N VAL A 212 -1.32 7.71 -21.52
CA VAL A 212 -1.36 7.43 -20.08
C VAL A 212 -1.29 5.92 -19.83
N PRO A 213 -0.77 5.45 -18.67
CA PRO A 213 -0.91 4.05 -18.31
C PRO A 213 -2.39 3.73 -18.10
N GLU A 214 -3.01 2.97 -18.99
CA GLU A 214 -4.44 2.62 -18.84
C GLU A 214 -4.58 1.59 -17.72
N VAL A 215 -5.24 1.98 -16.64
CA VAL A 215 -5.63 1.11 -15.53
C VAL A 215 -7.16 0.99 -15.50
N THR A 216 -7.67 -0.03 -14.80
CA THR A 216 -9.09 -0.41 -14.88
C THR A 216 -10.07 0.71 -14.52
N PHE A 217 -9.81 1.50 -13.46
CA PHE A 217 -10.68 2.62 -13.07
C PHE A 217 -10.17 4.00 -13.55
N GLY A 218 -9.28 3.99 -14.54
CA GLY A 218 -8.90 5.16 -15.32
C GLY A 218 -7.70 5.91 -14.77
N THR A 219 -6.95 6.48 -15.72
CA THR A 219 -5.81 7.37 -15.45
C THR A 219 -6.02 8.70 -16.18
N VAL A 220 -5.90 9.82 -15.48
CA VAL A 220 -5.88 11.15 -16.09
C VAL A 220 -4.46 11.68 -16.04
N GLY A 221 -3.87 12.04 -17.18
CA GLY A 221 -2.52 12.63 -17.25
C GLY A 221 -2.58 14.10 -17.63
N LEU A 222 -1.85 14.95 -16.90
CA LEU A 222 -1.74 16.39 -17.16
C LEU A 222 -0.27 16.83 -17.16
N LYS A 223 0.07 17.74 -18.06
CA LYS A 223 1.33 18.49 -18.04
C LYS A 223 1.05 19.90 -17.54
N ILE A 224 1.79 20.33 -16.51
CA ILE A 224 1.76 21.71 -16.01
C ILE A 224 2.84 22.51 -16.76
N ASN A 225 2.39 23.43 -17.60
CA ASN A 225 3.22 24.30 -18.44
C ASN A 225 3.42 25.66 -17.76
N SER A 226 4.09 25.63 -16.61
CA SER A 226 4.49 26.82 -15.87
C SER A 226 6.01 27.04 -15.98
N ARG A 227 6.56 28.01 -15.24
CA ARG A 227 8.01 28.16 -15.06
C ARG A 227 8.66 26.87 -14.55
N HIS A 228 7.96 26.12 -13.69
CA HIS A 228 8.36 24.81 -13.21
C HIS A 228 7.49 23.75 -13.89
N GLN A 229 8.04 23.07 -14.90
CA GLN A 229 7.30 22.06 -15.65
C GLN A 229 7.35 20.72 -14.94
N PHE A 230 6.19 20.10 -14.78
CA PHE A 230 6.06 18.75 -14.25
C PHE A 230 4.81 18.08 -14.82
N ARG A 231 4.72 16.77 -14.64
CA ARG A 231 3.57 15.95 -15.04
C ARG A 231 2.87 15.43 -13.80
N ILE A 232 1.55 15.37 -13.83
CA ILE A 232 0.76 14.68 -12.80
C ILE A 232 -0.18 13.67 -13.45
N PHE A 233 -0.29 12.50 -12.83
CA PHE A 233 -1.24 11.47 -13.22
C PHE A 233 -2.10 11.09 -12.01
N GLY A 234 -3.41 11.19 -12.20
CA GLY A 234 -4.41 10.69 -11.27
C GLY A 234 -4.73 9.25 -11.63
N VAL A 235 -4.64 8.33 -10.68
CA VAL A 235 -4.72 6.88 -10.90
C VAL A 235 -5.76 6.27 -9.97
N HIS A 236 -6.58 5.36 -10.49
CA HIS A 236 -7.39 4.45 -9.69
C HIS A 236 -7.24 3.03 -10.23
N THR A 237 -6.55 2.17 -9.49
CA THR A 237 -6.37 0.76 -9.89
C THR A 237 -7.48 -0.11 -9.34
N TYR A 238 -7.75 -1.23 -9.99
CA TYR A 238 -8.72 -2.22 -9.51
C TYR A 238 -8.37 -2.74 -8.09
N PRO A 239 -9.33 -3.15 -7.23
CA PRO A 239 -9.03 -3.71 -5.92
C PRO A 239 -8.58 -5.19 -5.97
N PRO A 240 -7.85 -5.70 -4.96
CA PRO A 240 -7.39 -7.09 -4.86
C PRO A 240 -8.51 -8.10 -4.52
N VAL A 241 -9.57 -8.16 -5.31
CA VAL A 241 -10.71 -9.08 -5.10
C VAL A 241 -10.42 -10.46 -5.71
N PRO A 242 -10.75 -11.58 -5.02
CA PRO A 242 -10.30 -12.93 -5.42
C PRO A 242 -10.64 -13.36 -6.85
N ASN A 243 -11.78 -12.94 -7.40
CA ASN A 243 -12.27 -13.42 -8.71
C ASN A 243 -11.74 -12.62 -9.91
N VAL A 244 -11.13 -11.45 -9.68
CA VAL A 244 -10.64 -10.54 -10.75
C VAL A 244 -9.26 -10.00 -10.37
N PHE A 245 -8.50 -10.80 -9.63
CA PHE A 245 -7.24 -10.40 -9.03
C PHE A 245 -6.17 -10.00 -10.07
N ASN A 246 -6.19 -10.64 -11.24
CA ASN A 246 -5.25 -10.34 -12.33
C ASN A 246 -5.35 -8.90 -12.84
N SER A 247 -6.54 -8.26 -12.78
CA SER A 247 -6.69 -6.85 -13.16
C SER A 247 -5.93 -5.94 -12.21
N TRP A 248 -5.99 -6.22 -10.91
CA TRP A 248 -5.21 -5.48 -9.91
C TRP A 248 -3.71 -5.65 -10.11
N GLU A 249 -3.24 -6.89 -10.34
CA GLU A 249 -1.82 -7.14 -10.62
C GLU A 249 -1.33 -6.35 -11.83
N TRP A 250 -2.10 -6.40 -12.92
CA TRP A 250 -1.75 -5.76 -14.17
C TRP A 250 -1.78 -4.23 -14.08
N ASP A 251 -2.79 -3.66 -13.41
CA ASP A 251 -2.90 -2.22 -13.16
C ASP A 251 -1.67 -1.71 -12.40
N LEU A 252 -1.29 -2.41 -11.31
CA LEU A 252 -0.13 -2.05 -10.49
C LEU A 252 1.18 -2.14 -11.28
N ASP A 253 1.40 -3.22 -12.02
CA ASP A 253 2.62 -3.39 -12.81
C ASP A 253 2.72 -2.29 -13.89
N ARG A 254 1.61 -1.95 -14.54
CA ARG A 254 1.56 -0.93 -15.59
C ARG A 254 1.85 0.46 -15.04
N VAL A 255 1.19 0.88 -13.95
CA VAL A 255 1.37 2.23 -13.40
C VAL A 255 2.76 2.42 -12.78
N ILE A 256 3.28 1.43 -12.05
CA ILE A 256 4.60 1.54 -11.44
C ILE A 256 5.69 1.47 -12.51
N SER A 257 5.56 0.59 -13.51
CA SER A 257 6.51 0.55 -14.63
C SER A 257 6.50 1.86 -15.41
N PHE A 258 5.33 2.48 -15.62
CA PHE A 258 5.25 3.80 -16.24
C PHE A 258 6.03 4.85 -15.43
N GLY A 259 5.79 4.95 -14.12
CA GLY A 259 6.47 5.93 -13.28
C GLY A 259 7.97 5.71 -13.16
N GLU A 260 8.42 4.46 -13.03
CA GLU A 260 9.85 4.09 -12.98
C GLU A 260 10.59 4.34 -14.29
N ASN A 261 9.89 4.26 -15.43
CA ASN A 261 10.47 4.47 -16.76
C ASN A 261 10.25 5.88 -17.32
N ASN A 262 9.46 6.74 -16.67
CA ASN A 262 9.27 8.12 -17.10
C ASN A 262 10.61 8.88 -17.09
N ARG A 263 10.95 9.47 -18.24
CA ARG A 263 12.15 10.32 -18.43
C ARG A 263 11.81 11.73 -18.91
N GLU A 264 10.53 12.09 -18.97
CA GLU A 264 10.05 13.38 -19.48
C GLU A 264 10.00 14.48 -18.39
N GLY A 265 10.84 14.37 -17.37
CA GLY A 265 10.95 15.33 -16.26
C GLY A 265 10.20 14.92 -14.99
N PRO A 266 10.06 15.84 -14.03
CA PRO A 266 9.45 15.59 -12.72
C PRO A 266 8.02 15.07 -12.86
N LEU A 267 7.70 14.04 -12.09
CA LEU A 267 6.42 13.33 -12.16
C LEU A 267 5.80 13.15 -10.77
N ILE A 268 4.49 13.36 -10.71
CA ILE A 268 3.62 13.01 -9.59
C ILE A 268 2.64 11.93 -10.06
N LEU A 269 2.52 10.84 -9.30
CA LEU A 269 1.42 9.87 -9.42
C LEU A 269 0.59 9.93 -8.14
N ALA A 270 -0.71 10.15 -8.23
CA ALA A 270 -1.55 10.31 -7.06
C ALA A 270 -2.90 9.61 -7.25
N GLY A 271 -3.50 9.13 -6.16
CA GLY A 271 -4.81 8.50 -6.17
C GLY A 271 -4.87 7.22 -5.34
N ASP A 272 -5.80 6.35 -5.68
CA ASP A 272 -6.05 5.08 -4.98
C ASP A 272 -5.43 3.91 -5.76
N PHE A 273 -4.39 3.31 -5.17
CA PHE A 273 -3.69 2.18 -5.77
C PHE A 273 -4.20 0.84 -5.24
N ASN A 274 -5.20 0.84 -4.35
CA ASN A 274 -5.74 -0.37 -3.73
C ASN A 274 -4.65 -1.31 -3.17
N ALA A 275 -3.50 -0.74 -2.79
CA ALA A 275 -2.29 -1.49 -2.50
C ALA A 275 -1.38 -0.74 -1.54
N THR A 276 -0.67 -1.47 -0.68
CA THR A 276 0.36 -0.91 0.19
C THR A 276 1.74 -1.04 -0.47
N LEU A 277 2.74 -0.43 0.15
CA LEU A 277 4.14 -0.57 -0.28
C LEU A 277 4.68 -2.01 -0.14
N ARG A 278 3.90 -2.97 0.39
CA ARG A 278 4.25 -4.40 0.45
C ARG A 278 3.83 -5.20 -0.77
N HIS A 279 3.04 -4.62 -1.67
CA HIS A 279 2.44 -5.35 -2.78
C HIS A 279 3.27 -5.20 -4.06
N GLY A 280 3.71 -6.35 -4.59
CA GLY A 280 4.23 -6.51 -5.94
C GLY A 280 5.22 -5.42 -6.36
N PRO A 281 4.94 -4.67 -7.44
CA PRO A 281 5.87 -3.67 -7.96
C PRO A 281 6.10 -2.49 -7.01
N LEU A 282 5.17 -2.18 -6.09
CA LEU A 282 5.37 -1.12 -5.10
C LEU A 282 6.48 -1.48 -4.11
N ALA A 283 6.72 -2.76 -3.82
CA ALA A 283 7.79 -3.15 -2.90
C ALA A 283 9.21 -2.82 -3.38
N ASN A 284 9.40 -2.52 -4.66
CA ASN A 284 10.71 -2.31 -5.27
C ASN A 284 10.78 -1.05 -6.16
N ARG A 285 10.24 0.06 -5.66
CA ARG A 285 10.40 1.36 -6.31
C ARG A 285 11.85 1.82 -6.22
N GLN A 286 12.36 2.42 -7.28
CA GLN A 286 13.73 2.94 -7.37
C GLN A 286 13.74 4.44 -7.60
N ARG A 287 12.73 4.99 -8.28
CA ARG A 287 12.58 6.42 -8.53
C ARG A 287 11.34 7.00 -7.87
N LEU A 288 10.29 6.21 -7.70
CA LEU A 288 9.05 6.68 -7.11
C LEU A 288 9.17 6.74 -5.58
N VAL A 289 9.29 7.96 -5.06
CA VAL A 289 9.28 8.27 -3.63
C VAL A 289 7.85 8.31 -3.14
N ASP A 290 7.50 7.45 -2.19
CA ASP A 290 6.24 7.56 -1.47
C ASP A 290 6.29 8.70 -0.45
N THR A 291 5.46 9.72 -0.64
CA THR A 291 5.45 10.90 0.24
C THR A 291 5.11 10.52 1.68
N ALA A 292 4.17 9.60 1.89
CA ALA A 292 3.71 9.23 3.23
C ALA A 292 4.83 8.52 4.01
N ARG A 293 5.52 7.57 3.36
CA ARG A 293 6.69 6.87 3.89
C ARG A 293 7.87 7.78 4.13
N ARG A 294 8.03 8.83 3.33
CA ARG A 294 9.06 9.85 3.56
C ARG A 294 8.76 10.69 4.80
N CYS A 295 7.49 11.03 5.03
CA CYS A 295 7.05 11.75 6.22
C CYS A 295 7.09 10.90 7.50
N SER A 296 6.83 9.58 7.41
CA SER A 296 6.78 8.70 8.58
C SER A 296 7.22 7.26 8.29
N ARG A 297 7.90 6.64 9.26
CA ARG A 297 8.19 5.20 9.25
C ARG A 297 6.95 4.31 9.47
N ALA A 298 5.82 4.88 9.86
CA ALA A 298 4.55 4.20 9.95
C ALA A 298 3.47 5.21 9.54
N PRO A 299 3.29 5.45 8.23
CA PRO A 299 2.30 6.41 7.74
C PRO A 299 0.90 5.98 8.18
N ALA A 300 0.06 6.96 8.48
CA ALA A 300 -1.34 6.72 8.80
C ALA A 300 -2.06 6.15 7.57
N GLY A 301 -2.82 5.08 7.75
CA GLY A 301 -3.66 4.56 6.68
C GLY A 301 -4.86 5.45 6.39
N THR A 302 -5.36 5.36 5.16
CA THR A 302 -6.49 6.12 4.64
C THR A 302 -7.77 5.31 4.61
N TRP A 303 -7.69 3.98 4.49
CA TRP A 303 -8.84 3.09 4.41
C TRP A 303 -8.75 1.92 5.41
N PRO A 304 -9.87 1.41 5.94
CA PRO A 304 -11.18 2.04 5.95
C PRO A 304 -11.23 3.16 7.00
N SER A 305 -11.87 4.28 6.66
CA SER A 305 -11.89 5.51 7.46
C SER A 305 -12.56 5.31 8.84
N ASN A 306 -13.49 4.36 8.93
CA ASN A 306 -14.23 4.01 10.15
C ASN A 306 -13.43 3.20 11.18
N LEU A 307 -12.24 2.68 10.84
CA LEU A 307 -11.38 1.98 11.79
C LEU A 307 -10.50 2.96 12.58
N PRO A 308 -10.02 2.59 13.78
CA PRO A 308 -8.95 3.30 14.48
C PRO A 308 -7.70 3.47 13.62
N PHE A 309 -6.97 4.58 13.79
CA PHE A 309 -5.86 4.96 12.90
C PHE A 309 -4.77 3.87 12.72
N TRP A 310 -4.52 3.05 13.73
CA TRP A 310 -3.51 1.97 13.72
C TRP A 310 -3.96 0.70 12.98
N LEU A 311 -5.24 0.61 12.62
CA LEU A 311 -5.84 -0.47 11.83
C LEU A 311 -6.10 -0.08 10.37
N ARG A 312 -5.94 1.19 10.03
CA ARG A 312 -6.09 1.66 8.65
C ARG A 312 -4.89 1.26 7.82
N THR A 313 -5.12 0.99 6.54
CA THR A 313 -4.11 0.68 5.54
C THR A 313 -3.88 1.89 4.61
N PRO A 314 -2.62 2.20 4.26
CA PRO A 314 -2.29 3.29 3.34
C PRO A 314 -2.35 2.76 1.90
N ILE A 315 -3.52 2.88 1.28
CA ILE A 315 -3.74 2.47 -0.12
C ILE A 315 -3.88 3.64 -1.09
N ASP A 316 -4.13 4.84 -0.56
CA ASP A 316 -4.05 6.09 -1.31
C ASP A 316 -2.63 6.66 -1.19
N HIS A 317 -1.99 6.94 -2.32
CA HIS A 317 -0.60 7.39 -2.36
C HIS A 317 -0.46 8.67 -3.16
N VAL A 318 0.57 9.44 -2.82
CA VAL A 318 1.18 10.45 -3.70
C VAL A 318 2.63 10.05 -3.86
N PHE A 319 2.97 9.46 -5.00
CA PHE A 319 4.34 9.19 -5.40
C PHE A 319 4.90 10.38 -6.16
N VAL A 320 6.16 10.71 -5.89
CA VAL A 320 6.89 11.75 -6.61
C VAL A 320 8.24 11.22 -7.08
N THR A 321 8.75 11.74 -8.19
CA THR A 321 10.13 11.46 -8.59
C THR A 321 11.13 12.24 -7.74
N PRO A 322 12.43 11.87 -7.71
CA PRO A 322 13.40 12.40 -6.76
C PRO A 322 13.70 13.90 -6.88
N GLU A 323 13.25 14.57 -7.94
CA GLU A 323 13.31 16.02 -8.11
C GLU A 323 12.45 16.77 -7.10
N PHE A 324 11.46 16.10 -6.49
CA PHE A 324 10.61 16.66 -5.45
C PHE A 324 11.18 16.39 -4.05
N GLU A 325 11.21 17.43 -3.24
CA GLU A 325 11.40 17.34 -1.80
C GLU A 325 10.04 17.22 -1.10
N VAL A 326 9.89 16.23 -0.22
CA VAL A 326 8.67 16.06 0.58
C VAL A 326 8.80 16.87 1.87
N LEU A 327 7.84 17.78 2.11
CA LEU A 327 7.89 18.72 3.23
C LEU A 327 6.93 18.36 4.36
N LYS A 328 5.69 18.00 4.02
CA LYS A 328 4.61 17.76 4.98
C LYS A 328 3.62 16.75 4.43
N CYS A 329 3.05 15.93 5.30
CA CYS A 329 1.97 15.01 4.96
C CYS A 329 0.90 15.03 6.04
N SER A 330 -0.36 14.83 5.66
CA SER A 330 -1.49 14.72 6.59
C SER A 330 -2.64 13.93 6.00
N THR A 331 -3.45 13.32 6.86
CA THR A 331 -4.72 12.70 6.49
C THR A 331 -5.89 13.36 7.22
N MET A 332 -7.06 13.41 6.60
CA MET A 332 -8.26 13.98 7.21
C MET A 332 -9.53 13.28 6.71
N MET A 333 -10.50 13.12 7.62
CA MET A 333 -11.83 12.65 7.25
C MET A 333 -12.61 13.78 6.59
N VAL A 334 -13.19 13.50 5.42
CA VAL A 334 -13.99 14.44 4.64
C VAL A 334 -15.30 13.75 4.26
N GLY A 335 -16.42 14.40 4.53
CA GLY A 335 -17.75 13.87 4.22
C GLY A 335 -18.02 12.52 4.90
N THR A 336 -18.45 11.54 4.11
CA THR A 336 -18.80 10.18 4.58
C THR A 336 -18.05 9.08 3.83
N SER A 337 -16.98 9.43 3.09
CA SER A 337 -16.19 8.45 2.35
C SER A 337 -15.59 7.39 3.28
N ASP A 338 -15.46 6.17 2.79
CA ASP A 338 -14.70 5.11 3.45
C ASP A 338 -13.18 5.32 3.34
N HIS A 339 -12.73 6.36 2.65
CA HIS A 339 -11.34 6.84 2.64
C HIS A 339 -11.18 8.15 3.42
N LEU A 340 -9.97 8.38 3.92
CA LEU A 340 -9.51 9.70 4.35
C LEU A 340 -8.87 10.40 3.15
N ALA A 341 -9.05 11.72 3.04
CA ALA A 341 -8.23 12.53 2.16
C ALA A 341 -6.78 12.49 2.62
N TYR A 342 -5.86 12.21 1.71
CA TYR A 342 -4.43 12.29 1.94
C TYR A 342 -3.85 13.53 1.25
N ALA A 343 -3.12 14.35 2.00
CA ALA A 343 -2.50 15.57 1.51
C ALA A 343 -0.98 15.51 1.69
N ALA A 344 -0.25 15.88 0.65
CA ALA A 344 1.20 16.01 0.66
C ALA A 344 1.62 17.39 0.14
N THR A 345 2.48 18.06 0.91
CA THR A 345 3.18 19.27 0.47
C THR A 345 4.57 18.88 -0.01
N VAL A 346 4.86 19.19 -1.27
CA VAL A 346 6.15 18.91 -1.91
C VAL A 346 6.75 20.19 -2.50
N ARG A 347 8.06 20.23 -2.64
CA ARG A 347 8.78 21.31 -3.31
C ARG A 347 9.50 20.77 -4.52
N LEU A 348 9.22 21.35 -5.69
CA LEU A 348 10.02 21.13 -6.88
C LEU A 348 11.09 22.21 -6.94
N SER A 349 12.35 21.79 -6.83
CA SER A 349 13.51 22.69 -6.96
C SER A 349 13.62 23.25 -8.37
N GLU A 350 14.22 24.45 -8.52
CA GLU A 350 14.54 25.02 -9.84
C GLU A 350 15.45 24.14 -10.70
#